data_AF-A0A5C4IQU5-F1
#
_entry.id   AF-A0A5C4IQU5-F1
#
_cell.length_a   1.000
_cell.length_b   1.000
_cell.length_c   1.000
_cell.angle_alpha   90.00
_cell.angle_beta   90.00
_cell.angle_gamma   90.00
#
_symmetry.space_group_name_H-M   'P 1'
#
loop_
_entity.id
_entity.type
_entity.pdbx_description
1 polymer ?
#
loop_
_entity_poly.entity_id
_entity_poly.type
_entity_poly.pdbx_seq_one_letter_code
_entity_poly.pdbx_strand_id
1 'polypeptide(L)'
;MIEILQWSTLAICGLIAAARVPSAIRGENRSLFYIFALMTLAILLSIQGPYVAIDRALGGINLANLLLRFVIFAAIYFVGIRVSRGFGAGGALRLITGKAGMVVLLVVSLVMVALFLMMDTTGSSAGLTGVVGTDPWNSALLEYYGAAGRAYPAYITLVLLPAMVRAVPSRLPVLIRIAAGVLALGAVATGLTLTFPLIPPALGALEFIINYTAVLCFVVGLAVIWAARVRSGKRISTHRTYTEK
;
A
#
# COMPACT_ATOMS: atom_id res chain seq x y z
N MET A 1 6.48 17.83 13.57
CA MET A 1 5.28 17.82 12.69
C MET A 1 5.04 16.46 12.05
N ILE A 2 6.03 15.85 11.39
CA ILE A 2 5.92 14.50 10.79
C ILE A 2 5.61 13.43 11.87
N GLU A 3 6.28 13.47 13.02
CA GLU A 3 6.03 12.51 14.11
C GLU A 3 4.58 12.55 14.63
N ILE A 4 4.03 13.74 14.89
CA ILE A 4 2.64 13.89 15.35
C ILE A 4 1.66 13.28 14.33
N LEU A 5 1.92 13.45 13.03
CA LEU A 5 1.12 12.85 11.97
C LEU A 5 1.23 11.31 11.97
N GLN A 6 2.43 10.76 12.13
CA GLN A 6 2.64 9.30 12.18
C GLN A 6 1.97 8.67 13.41
N TRP A 7 2.14 9.26 14.60
CA TRP A 7 1.53 8.78 15.84
C TRP A 7 0.00 8.89 15.84
N SER A 8 -0.54 10.00 15.31
CA SER A 8 -1.99 10.14 15.17
C SER A 8 -2.58 9.16 14.16
N THR A 9 -1.91 8.95 13.02
CA THR A 9 -2.31 7.94 12.03
C THR A 9 -2.27 6.53 12.63
N LEU A 10 -1.21 6.21 13.38
CA LEU A 10 -1.08 4.94 14.10
C LEU A 10 -2.24 4.75 15.07
N ALA A 11 -2.54 5.75 15.90
CA ALA A 11 -3.63 5.69 16.86
C ALA A 11 -4.99 5.48 16.18
N ILE A 12 -5.29 6.24 15.12
CA ILE A 12 -6.55 6.11 14.37
C ILE A 12 -6.65 4.72 13.71
N CYS A 13 -5.60 4.26 13.02
CA CYS A 13 -5.58 2.94 12.40
C CYS A 13 -5.71 1.82 13.45
N GLY A 14 -5.02 1.95 14.58
CA GLY A 14 -5.08 1.00 15.70
C GLY A 14 -6.47 0.92 16.32
N LEU A 15 -7.11 2.06 16.59
CA LEU A 15 -8.47 2.13 17.13
C LEU A 15 -9.49 1.53 16.15
N ILE A 16 -9.38 1.82 14.85
CA ILE A 16 -10.26 1.23 13.82
C ILE A 16 -10.05 -0.29 13.74
N ALA A 17 -8.82 -0.78 13.80
CA ALA A 17 -8.52 -2.21 13.82
C ALA A 17 -9.11 -2.88 15.06
N ALA A 18 -8.92 -2.30 16.25
CA ALA A 18 -9.47 -2.80 17.51
C ALA A 18 -11.02 -2.85 17.49
N ALA A 19 -11.66 -1.79 17.00
CA ALA A 19 -13.12 -1.73 16.87
C ALA A 19 -13.69 -2.81 15.92
N ARG A 20 -12.86 -3.34 15.00
CA ARG A 20 -13.25 -4.38 14.04
C ARG A 20 -13.01 -5.81 14.56
N VAL A 21 -12.31 -5.98 15.69
CA VAL A 21 -12.02 -7.31 16.29
C VAL A 21 -13.29 -8.14 16.51
N PRO A 22 -14.39 -7.60 17.07
CA PRO A 22 -15.60 -8.39 17.28
C PRO A 22 -16.21 -8.90 15.96
N SER A 23 -16.24 -8.05 14.93
CA SER A 23 -16.72 -8.45 13.59
C SER A 23 -15.81 -9.50 12.95
N ALA A 24 -14.49 -9.38 13.11
CA ALA A 24 -13.53 -10.34 12.57
C ALA A 24 -13.67 -11.74 13.19
N ILE A 25 -13.86 -11.79 14.52
CA ILE A 25 -14.14 -13.04 15.26
C ILE A 25 -15.45 -13.66 14.75
N ARG A 26 -16.49 -12.85 14.54
CA ARG A 26 -17.79 -13.27 13.98
C ARG A 26 -17.76 -13.67 12.49
N GLY A 27 -16.61 -13.56 11.82
CA GLY A 27 -16.49 -13.91 10.40
C GLY A 27 -16.83 -12.81 9.41
N GLU A 28 -17.35 -11.68 9.89
CA GLU A 28 -17.80 -10.58 9.05
C GLU A 28 -16.64 -9.61 8.76
N ASN A 29 -16.49 -9.23 7.48
CA ASN A 29 -15.52 -8.21 7.06
C ASN A 29 -14.06 -8.48 7.49
N ARG A 30 -13.66 -9.76 7.66
CA ARG A 30 -12.28 -10.16 8.04
C ARG A 30 -11.19 -9.49 7.21
N SER A 31 -11.43 -9.33 5.91
CA SER A 31 -10.47 -8.65 5.02
C SER A 31 -10.20 -7.19 5.42
N LEU A 32 -11.21 -6.45 5.89
CA LEU A 32 -11.03 -5.07 6.34
C LEU A 32 -10.24 -5.01 7.65
N PHE A 33 -10.51 -5.93 8.57
CA PHE A 33 -9.71 -6.05 9.79
C PHE A 33 -8.24 -6.30 9.46
N TYR A 34 -7.93 -7.28 8.60
CA TYR A 34 -6.55 -7.55 8.20
C TYR A 34 -5.88 -6.36 7.51
N ILE A 35 -6.58 -5.65 6.62
CA ILE A 35 -6.04 -4.43 6.01
C ILE A 35 -5.66 -3.41 7.10
N PHE A 36 -6.58 -3.09 8.02
CA PHE A 36 -6.29 -2.10 9.06
C PHE A 36 -5.20 -2.58 10.03
N ALA A 37 -5.20 -3.85 10.43
CA ALA A 37 -4.18 -4.41 11.31
C ALA A 37 -2.78 -4.38 10.66
N LEU A 38 -2.68 -4.78 9.38
CA LEU A 38 -1.42 -4.73 8.63
C LEU A 38 -0.96 -3.29 8.39
N MET A 39 -1.87 -2.35 8.10
CA MET A 39 -1.52 -0.93 7.97
C MET A 39 -1.03 -0.35 9.29
N THR A 40 -1.67 -0.68 10.42
CA THR A 40 -1.21 -0.28 11.76
C THR A 40 0.20 -0.81 12.04
N LEU A 41 0.44 -2.10 11.76
CA LEU A 41 1.76 -2.70 11.93
C LEU A 41 2.80 -2.05 11.01
N ALA A 42 2.45 -1.74 9.77
CA ALA A 42 3.34 -1.05 8.84
C ALA A 42 3.70 0.36 9.32
N ILE A 43 2.73 1.12 9.84
CA ILE A 43 2.97 2.45 10.41
C ILE A 43 3.85 2.33 11.65
N LEU A 44 3.59 1.36 12.53
CA LEU A 44 4.39 1.12 13.74
C LEU A 44 5.86 0.87 13.38
N LEU A 45 6.10 -0.02 12.41
CA LEU A 45 7.44 -0.34 11.90
C LEU A 45 8.04 0.78 11.02
N SER A 46 7.29 1.82 10.69
CA SER A 46 7.81 2.99 9.96
C SER A 46 8.23 4.14 10.87
N ILE A 47 7.91 4.09 12.18
CA ILE A 47 8.33 5.11 13.16
C ILE A 47 9.66 4.67 13.78
N GLN A 48 10.67 5.54 13.76
CA GLN A 48 12.03 5.20 14.18
C GLN A 48 12.11 4.60 15.59
N GLY A 49 11.40 5.18 16.57
CA GLY A 49 11.41 4.69 17.96
C GLY A 49 10.93 3.24 18.11
N PRO A 50 9.67 2.93 17.77
CA PRO A 50 9.15 1.57 17.80
C PRO A 50 9.92 0.62 16.88
N TYR A 51 10.34 1.07 15.69
CA TYR A 51 11.16 0.28 14.78
C TYR A 51 12.44 -0.19 15.45
N VAL A 52 13.23 0.72 16.04
CA VAL A 52 14.52 0.37 16.66
C VAL A 52 14.33 -0.57 17.85
N ALA A 53 13.28 -0.37 18.64
CA ALA A 53 12.96 -1.25 19.77
C ALA A 53 12.65 -2.68 19.30
N ILE A 54 11.80 -2.81 18.27
CA ILE A 54 11.42 -4.11 17.71
C ILE A 54 12.62 -4.75 17.00
N ASP A 55 13.38 -3.99 16.21
CA ASP A 55 14.51 -4.53 15.46
C ASP A 55 15.61 -5.04 16.39
N ARG A 56 15.93 -4.31 17.47
CA ARG A 56 16.87 -4.78 18.50
C ARG A 56 16.41 -6.08 19.15
N ALA A 57 15.11 -6.23 19.43
CA ALA A 57 14.56 -7.47 19.96
C ALA A 57 14.67 -8.64 18.95
N LEU A 58 14.70 -8.32 17.64
CA LEU A 58 14.89 -9.28 16.55
C LEU A 58 16.37 -9.52 16.19
N GLY A 59 17.32 -8.93 16.92
CA GLY A 59 18.76 -9.11 16.71
C GLY A 59 19.51 -7.87 16.21
N GLY A 60 18.83 -6.77 15.90
CA GLY A 60 19.45 -5.49 15.56
C GLY A 60 20.17 -5.47 14.21
N ILE A 61 19.63 -6.21 13.23
CA ILE A 61 20.17 -6.38 11.88
C ILE A 61 19.19 -5.87 10.80
N ASN A 62 18.30 -4.94 11.14
CA ASN A 62 17.21 -4.45 10.28
C ASN A 62 16.22 -5.53 9.79
N LEU A 63 16.07 -6.63 10.54
CA LEU A 63 15.05 -7.65 10.23
C LEU A 63 13.64 -7.06 10.27
N ALA A 64 13.41 -6.05 11.11
CA ALA A 64 12.16 -5.29 11.15
C ALA A 64 11.86 -4.62 9.79
N ASN A 65 12.88 -4.21 9.01
CA ASN A 65 12.69 -3.66 7.68
C ASN A 65 12.18 -4.72 6.70
N LEU A 66 12.78 -5.90 6.70
CA LEU A 66 12.35 -7.02 5.87
C LEU A 66 10.92 -7.44 6.23
N LEU A 67 10.61 -7.50 7.52
CA LEU A 67 9.25 -7.78 8.00
C LEU A 67 8.26 -6.71 7.53
N LEU A 68 8.61 -5.42 7.64
CA LEU A 68 7.80 -4.31 7.16
C LEU A 68 7.45 -4.47 5.66
N ARG A 69 8.41 -4.89 4.82
CA ARG A 69 8.17 -5.13 3.39
C ARG A 69 7.12 -6.22 3.17
N PHE A 70 7.20 -7.32 3.90
CA PHE A 70 6.19 -8.38 3.82
C PHE A 70 4.81 -7.96 4.35
N VAL A 71 4.78 -7.14 5.40
CA VAL A 71 3.53 -6.55 5.91
C VAL A 71 2.90 -5.67 4.84
N ILE A 72 3.69 -4.86 4.13
CA ILE A 72 3.21 -4.04 3.00
C ILE A 72 2.70 -4.93 1.86
N PHE A 73 3.40 -6.01 1.52
CA PHE A 73 2.94 -6.96 0.49
C PHE A 73 1.59 -7.59 0.86
N ALA A 74 1.43 -8.01 2.11
CA ALA A 74 0.15 -8.53 2.58
C ALA A 74 -0.96 -7.46 2.54
N ALA A 75 -0.65 -6.24 3.00
CA ALA A 75 -1.61 -5.13 3.01
C ALA A 75 -2.11 -4.81 1.60
N ILE A 76 -1.18 -4.63 0.65
CA ILE A 76 -1.53 -4.29 -0.74
C ILE A 76 -2.25 -5.44 -1.44
N TYR A 77 -1.93 -6.71 -1.11
CA TYR A 77 -2.67 -7.87 -1.61
C TYR A 77 -4.15 -7.83 -1.20
N PHE A 78 -4.43 -7.62 0.09
CA PHE A 78 -5.82 -7.54 0.57
C PHE A 78 -6.55 -6.31 0.01
N VAL A 79 -5.86 -5.17 -0.10
CA VAL A 79 -6.40 -3.98 -0.78
C VAL A 79 -6.75 -4.31 -2.23
N GLY A 80 -5.85 -4.98 -2.95
CA GLY A 80 -6.07 -5.37 -4.34
C GLY A 80 -7.27 -6.28 -4.53
N ILE A 81 -7.47 -7.26 -3.65
CA ILE A 81 -8.69 -8.09 -3.62
C ILE A 81 -9.93 -7.23 -3.43
N ARG A 82 -9.92 -6.33 -2.45
CA ARG A 82 -11.06 -5.50 -2.10
C ARG A 82 -11.43 -4.53 -3.22
N VAL A 83 -10.42 -3.91 -3.84
CA VAL A 83 -10.59 -2.98 -4.97
C VAL A 83 -11.07 -3.74 -6.21
N SER A 84 -10.50 -4.91 -6.51
CA SER A 84 -10.96 -5.76 -7.62
C SER A 84 -12.44 -6.11 -7.48
N ARG A 85 -12.87 -6.52 -6.28
CA ARG A 85 -14.29 -6.78 -5.99
C ARG A 85 -15.14 -5.52 -6.06
N GLY A 86 -14.64 -4.39 -5.59
CA GLY A 86 -15.34 -3.10 -5.62
C GLY A 86 -15.63 -2.59 -7.03
N PHE A 87 -14.73 -2.84 -7.98
CA PHE A 87 -14.90 -2.48 -9.39
C PHE A 87 -15.48 -3.61 -10.26
N GLY A 88 -15.82 -4.77 -9.69
CA GLY A 88 -16.31 -5.92 -10.45
C GLY A 88 -15.27 -6.53 -11.40
N ALA A 89 -13.98 -6.33 -11.12
CA ALA A 89 -12.87 -6.72 -11.99
C ALA A 89 -12.42 -8.17 -11.73
N GLY A 90 -13.23 -9.14 -12.20
CA GLY A 90 -12.94 -10.58 -12.00
C GLY A 90 -11.59 -11.03 -12.57
N GLY A 91 -11.16 -10.45 -13.69
CA GLY A 91 -9.84 -10.72 -14.28
C GLY A 91 -8.68 -10.27 -13.38
N ALA A 92 -8.77 -9.05 -12.83
CA ALA A 92 -7.77 -8.53 -11.89
C ALA A 92 -7.73 -9.38 -10.62
N LEU A 93 -8.90 -9.77 -10.09
CA LEU A 93 -8.98 -10.66 -8.94
C LEU A 93 -8.26 -11.99 -9.20
N ARG A 94 -8.47 -12.61 -10.37
CA ARG A 94 -7.81 -13.86 -10.76
C ARG A 94 -6.30 -13.71 -10.93
N LEU A 95 -5.84 -12.58 -11.47
CA LEU A 95 -4.40 -12.28 -11.58
C LEU A 95 -3.75 -12.07 -10.21
N ILE A 96 -4.47 -11.51 -9.24
CA ILE A 96 -3.97 -11.27 -7.89
C ILE A 96 -3.97 -12.57 -7.07
N THR A 97 -5.09 -13.30 -7.01
CA THR A 97 -5.25 -14.46 -6.12
C THR A 97 -4.93 -15.80 -6.79
N GLY A 98 -4.78 -15.83 -8.11
CA GLY A 98 -4.46 -17.03 -8.87
C GLY A 98 -2.98 -17.36 -8.88
N LYS A 99 -2.62 -18.40 -9.64
CA LYS A 99 -1.23 -18.88 -9.76
C LYS A 99 -0.24 -17.77 -10.15
N ALA A 100 -0.63 -16.90 -11.11
CA ALA A 100 0.22 -15.80 -11.56
C ALA A 100 0.61 -14.86 -10.40
N GLY A 101 -0.37 -14.34 -9.65
CA GLY A 101 -0.11 -13.46 -8.52
C GLY A 101 0.70 -14.12 -7.41
N MET A 102 0.44 -15.40 -7.12
CA MET A 102 1.21 -16.15 -6.13
C MET A 102 2.65 -16.40 -6.57
N VAL A 103 2.89 -16.68 -7.86
CA VAL A 103 4.24 -16.81 -8.42
C VAL A 103 4.97 -15.47 -8.35
N VAL A 104 4.34 -14.37 -8.73
CA VAL A 104 4.94 -13.02 -8.64
C VAL A 104 5.27 -12.69 -7.19
N LEU A 105 4.34 -12.92 -6.25
CA LEU A 105 4.58 -12.72 -4.83
C LEU A 105 5.78 -13.56 -4.34
N LEU A 106 5.83 -14.85 -4.69
CA LEU A 106 6.91 -15.74 -4.30
C LEU A 106 8.25 -15.27 -4.85
N VAL A 107 8.34 -14.99 -6.16
CA VAL A 107 9.58 -14.56 -6.81
C VAL A 107 10.08 -13.25 -6.23
N VAL A 108 9.21 -12.24 -6.08
CA VAL A 108 9.59 -10.95 -5.48
C VAL A 108 10.01 -11.13 -4.01
N SER A 109 9.33 -12.00 -3.27
CA SER A 109 9.69 -12.32 -1.87
C SER A 109 11.07 -12.96 -1.78
N LEU A 110 11.39 -13.92 -2.65
CA LEU A 110 12.69 -14.58 -2.69
C LEU A 110 13.81 -13.61 -3.06
N VAL A 111 13.58 -12.75 -4.06
CA VAL A 111 14.54 -11.70 -4.45
C VAL A 111 14.78 -10.74 -3.28
N MET A 112 13.72 -10.32 -2.58
CA MET A 112 13.83 -9.45 -1.40
C MET A 112 14.68 -10.07 -0.29
N VAL A 113 14.44 -11.35 0.03
CA VAL A 113 15.22 -12.07 1.05
C VAL A 113 16.67 -12.21 0.60
N ALA A 114 16.92 -12.59 -0.66
CA ALA A 114 18.27 -12.74 -1.19
C ALA A 114 19.05 -11.42 -1.10
N LEU A 115 18.46 -10.31 -1.56
CA LEU A 115 19.09 -8.98 -1.49
C LEU A 115 19.36 -8.57 -0.03
N PHE A 116 18.41 -8.81 0.88
CA PHE A 116 18.60 -8.51 2.30
C PHE A 116 19.77 -9.30 2.90
N LEU A 117 19.91 -10.59 2.56
CA LEU A 117 21.00 -11.43 3.06
C LEU A 117 22.36 -11.09 2.44
N MET A 118 22.39 -10.49 1.24
CA MET A 118 23.63 -10.05 0.58
C MET A 118 24.10 -8.67 1.04
N MET A 119 23.21 -7.87 1.63
CA MET A 119 23.54 -6.55 2.18
C MET A 119 24.16 -6.68 3.57
N ASP A 120 25.09 -5.78 3.88
CA ASP A 120 25.44 -5.53 5.29
C ASP A 120 24.31 -4.73 5.93
N THR A 121 23.46 -5.41 6.70
CA THR A 121 22.32 -4.82 7.39
C THR A 121 22.61 -4.55 8.87
N THR A 122 23.87 -4.54 9.28
CA THR A 122 24.24 -4.27 10.68
C THR A 122 23.75 -2.91 11.17
N GLY A 123 23.28 -2.88 12.41
CA GLY A 123 22.64 -1.71 13.01
C GLY A 123 21.12 -1.70 12.80
N SER A 124 20.47 -0.61 13.23
CA SER A 124 19.01 -0.52 13.22
C SER A 124 18.56 0.88 12.84
N SER A 125 17.98 1.04 11.66
CA SER A 125 17.34 2.27 11.19
C SER A 125 16.16 1.99 10.26
N ALA A 126 15.01 2.64 10.48
CA ALA A 126 13.82 2.41 9.66
C ALA A 126 14.05 2.76 8.18
N GLY A 127 14.91 3.74 7.92
CA GLY A 127 15.31 4.16 6.58
C GLY A 127 16.57 3.49 6.04
N LEU A 128 17.15 2.50 6.75
CA LEU A 128 18.45 1.89 6.41
C LEU A 128 19.58 2.92 6.26
N THR A 129 19.49 4.06 6.94
CA THR A 129 20.44 5.19 6.81
C THR A 129 21.86 4.86 7.24
N GLY A 130 22.06 3.78 8.02
CA GLY A 130 23.39 3.28 8.40
C GLY A 130 24.04 2.38 7.35
N VAL A 131 23.29 1.95 6.33
CA VAL A 131 23.78 1.11 5.21
C VAL A 131 24.18 1.98 4.00
N VAL A 132 23.68 3.21 3.94
CA VAL A 132 23.98 4.17 2.88
C VAL A 132 25.40 4.72 3.06
N GLY A 133 26.26 4.56 2.04
CA GLY A 133 27.56 5.22 1.98
C GLY A 133 28.73 4.48 2.65
N THR A 134 28.52 3.27 3.19
CA THR A 134 29.61 2.42 3.72
C THR A 134 30.46 1.80 2.61
N ASP A 135 29.83 1.34 1.51
CA ASP A 135 30.49 0.74 0.35
C ASP A 135 29.64 0.95 -0.93
N PRO A 136 30.22 1.24 -2.10
CA PRO A 136 29.52 1.20 -3.39
C PRO A 136 28.67 -0.06 -3.63
N TRP A 137 29.15 -1.24 -3.19
CA TRP A 137 28.42 -2.50 -3.34
C TRP A 137 27.11 -2.52 -2.53
N ASN A 138 27.17 -2.15 -1.25
CA ASN A 138 26.00 -2.07 -0.38
C ASN A 138 25.01 -0.99 -0.84
N SER A 139 25.53 0.12 -1.39
CA SER A 139 24.69 1.19 -1.93
C SER A 139 23.88 0.71 -3.15
N ALA A 140 24.50 -0.05 -4.04
CA ALA A 140 23.81 -0.67 -5.18
C ALA A 140 22.78 -1.72 -4.72
N LEU A 141 23.14 -2.60 -3.78
CA LEU A 141 22.21 -3.60 -3.25
C LEU A 141 21.01 -2.95 -2.54
N LEU A 142 21.21 -1.86 -1.80
CA LEU A 142 20.14 -1.11 -1.15
C LEU A 142 19.12 -0.56 -2.17
N GLU A 143 19.61 -0.07 -3.31
CA GLU A 143 18.76 0.41 -4.39
C GLU A 143 17.92 -0.72 -5.00
N TYR A 144 18.55 -1.86 -5.30
CA TYR A 144 17.84 -3.05 -5.78
C TYR A 144 16.85 -3.59 -4.75
N TYR A 145 17.21 -3.60 -3.47
CA TYR A 145 16.31 -3.99 -2.38
C TYR A 145 15.11 -3.04 -2.29
N GLY A 146 15.34 -1.73 -2.43
CA GLY A 146 14.29 -0.74 -2.54
C GLY A 146 13.38 -0.97 -3.75
N ALA A 147 13.94 -1.32 -4.91
CA ALA A 147 13.18 -1.62 -6.14
C ALA A 147 12.34 -2.91 -6.01
N ALA A 148 12.94 -3.99 -5.50
CA ALA A 148 12.23 -5.24 -5.21
C ALA A 148 11.09 -5.03 -4.20
N GLY A 149 11.30 -4.16 -3.21
CA GLY A 149 10.27 -3.76 -2.24
C GLY A 149 9.10 -2.98 -2.84
N ARG A 150 9.25 -2.44 -4.06
CA ARG A 150 8.20 -1.75 -4.83
C ARG A 150 7.56 -2.63 -5.91
N ALA A 151 8.24 -3.70 -6.32
CA ALA A 151 7.82 -4.59 -7.40
C ALA A 151 6.42 -5.19 -7.18
N TYR A 152 6.16 -5.76 -6.00
CA TYR A 152 4.86 -6.37 -5.74
C TYR A 152 3.70 -5.34 -5.60
N PRO A 153 3.86 -4.23 -4.86
CA PRO A 153 2.88 -3.15 -4.88
C PRO A 153 2.59 -2.63 -6.30
N ALA A 154 3.62 -2.42 -7.12
CA ALA A 154 3.47 -2.00 -8.51
C ALA A 154 2.71 -3.05 -9.35
N TYR A 155 3.02 -4.33 -9.20
CA TYR A 155 2.26 -5.41 -9.85
C TYR A 155 0.76 -5.32 -9.51
N ILE A 156 0.42 -5.22 -8.22
CA ILE A 156 -0.99 -5.15 -7.80
C ILE A 156 -1.68 -3.92 -8.39
N THR A 157 -1.06 -2.73 -8.31
CA THR A 157 -1.69 -1.50 -8.80
C THR A 157 -1.83 -1.50 -10.33
N LEU A 158 -0.85 -2.01 -11.06
CA LEU A 158 -0.91 -2.16 -12.53
C LEU A 158 -1.95 -3.19 -12.96
N VAL A 159 -2.14 -4.29 -12.22
CA VAL A 159 -3.22 -5.26 -12.50
C VAL A 159 -4.60 -4.63 -12.31
N LEU A 160 -4.75 -3.68 -11.39
CA LEU A 160 -6.00 -2.95 -11.15
C LEU A 160 -6.24 -1.81 -12.15
N LEU A 161 -5.17 -1.28 -12.76
CA LEU A 161 -5.20 -0.12 -13.64
C LEU A 161 -6.26 -0.22 -14.75
N PRO A 162 -6.40 -1.34 -15.51
CA PRO A 162 -7.43 -1.45 -16.54
C PRO A 162 -8.85 -1.29 -16.00
N ALA A 163 -9.12 -1.79 -14.80
CA ALA A 163 -10.43 -1.64 -14.17
C ALA A 163 -10.70 -0.20 -13.75
N MET A 164 -9.69 0.49 -13.22
CA MET A 164 -9.77 1.91 -12.87
C MET A 164 -9.99 2.78 -14.11
N VAL A 165 -9.25 2.54 -15.19
CA VAL A 165 -9.40 3.27 -16.46
C VAL A 165 -10.77 3.05 -17.07
N ARG A 166 -11.30 1.81 -17.07
CA ARG A 166 -12.66 1.52 -17.55
C ARG A 166 -13.76 2.15 -16.69
N ALA A 167 -13.50 2.37 -15.40
CA ALA A 167 -14.46 3.03 -14.52
C ALA A 167 -14.61 4.54 -14.82
N VAL A 168 -13.61 5.19 -15.43
CA VAL A 168 -13.64 6.63 -15.77
C VAL A 168 -14.75 6.98 -16.80
N PRO A 169 -14.91 6.28 -17.93
CA PRO A 169 -16.00 6.54 -18.88
C PRO A 169 -17.33 5.85 -18.50
N SER A 170 -17.39 5.14 -17.37
CA SER A 170 -18.58 4.37 -17.00
C SER A 170 -19.76 5.24 -16.53
N ARG A 171 -20.93 4.61 -16.34
CA ARG A 171 -22.14 5.24 -15.76
C ARG A 171 -22.10 5.37 -14.23
N LEU A 172 -20.93 5.16 -13.60
CA LEU A 172 -20.78 5.31 -12.15
C LEU A 172 -20.98 6.79 -11.73
N PRO A 173 -21.34 7.04 -10.46
CA PRO A 173 -21.39 8.39 -9.90
C PRO A 173 -20.11 9.18 -10.18
N VAL A 174 -20.24 10.47 -10.47
CA VAL A 174 -19.11 11.35 -10.87
C VAL A 174 -17.94 11.27 -9.88
N LEU A 175 -18.20 11.26 -8.57
CA LEU A 175 -17.15 11.13 -7.56
C LEU A 175 -16.37 9.82 -7.69
N ILE A 176 -17.03 8.70 -7.99
CA ILE A 176 -16.38 7.40 -8.18
C ILE A 176 -15.54 7.40 -9.46
N ARG A 177 -16.00 8.08 -10.52
CA ARG A 177 -15.25 8.23 -11.77
C ARG A 177 -13.98 9.07 -11.57
N ILE A 178 -14.10 10.20 -10.86
CA ILE A 178 -12.95 11.05 -10.49
C ILE A 178 -11.96 10.23 -9.65
N ALA A 179 -12.44 9.53 -8.62
CA ALA A 179 -11.58 8.71 -7.80
C ALA A 179 -10.87 7.61 -8.60
N ALA A 180 -11.57 6.95 -9.53
CA ALA A 180 -10.96 5.93 -10.38
C ALA A 180 -9.86 6.52 -11.28
N GLY A 181 -10.06 7.73 -11.83
CA GLY A 181 -9.04 8.43 -12.61
C GLY A 181 -7.82 8.79 -11.77
N VAL A 182 -8.02 9.31 -10.56
CA VAL A 182 -6.93 9.63 -9.63
C VAL A 182 -6.17 8.36 -9.20
N LEU A 183 -6.88 7.26 -8.90
CA LEU A 183 -6.25 5.98 -8.58
C LEU A 183 -5.47 5.39 -9.75
N ALA A 184 -5.98 5.53 -10.98
CA ALA A 184 -5.29 5.09 -12.19
C ALA A 184 -3.97 5.85 -12.39
N LEU A 185 -3.98 7.17 -12.19
CA LEU A 185 -2.75 7.98 -12.21
C LEU A 185 -1.76 7.52 -11.13
N GLY A 186 -2.24 7.25 -9.92
CA GLY A 186 -1.42 6.70 -8.83
C GLY A 186 -0.80 5.33 -9.17
N ALA A 187 -1.56 4.46 -9.82
CA ALA A 187 -1.09 3.15 -10.28
C ALA A 187 0.00 3.27 -11.36
N VAL A 188 -0.15 4.19 -12.32
CA VAL A 188 0.88 4.49 -13.32
C VAL A 188 2.14 5.02 -12.64
N ALA A 189 1.99 6.00 -11.73
CA ALA A 189 3.12 6.55 -10.99
C ALA A 189 3.84 5.47 -10.16
N THR A 190 3.11 4.54 -9.54
CA THR A 190 3.70 3.40 -8.83
C THR A 190 4.45 2.47 -9.77
N GLY A 191 3.92 2.21 -10.97
CA GLY A 191 4.63 1.47 -12.02
C GLY A 191 5.94 2.13 -12.42
N LEU A 192 5.95 3.45 -12.58
CA LEU A 192 7.16 4.24 -12.86
C LEU A 192 8.20 4.15 -11.74
N THR A 193 7.80 3.83 -10.50
CA THR A 193 8.80 3.64 -9.42
C THR A 193 9.75 2.47 -9.67
N LEU A 194 9.40 1.53 -10.55
CA LEU A 194 10.28 0.43 -10.93
C LEU A 194 11.46 0.88 -11.79
N THR A 195 11.38 2.06 -12.42
CA THR A 195 12.47 2.59 -13.25
C THR A 195 13.45 3.45 -12.46
N PHE A 196 13.28 3.61 -11.15
CA PHE A 196 14.20 4.44 -10.33
C PHE A 196 15.66 3.99 -10.44
N PRO A 197 15.99 2.68 -10.49
CA PRO A 197 17.38 2.25 -10.72
C PRO A 197 18.00 2.69 -12.04
N LEU A 198 17.20 3.21 -12.97
CA LEU A 198 17.65 3.74 -14.25
C LEU A 198 17.76 5.28 -14.24
N ILE A 199 17.33 5.94 -13.15
CA ILE A 199 17.34 7.39 -13.02
C ILE A 199 18.73 7.83 -12.54
N PRO A 200 19.43 8.69 -13.29
CA PRO A 200 20.72 9.22 -12.85
C PRO A 200 20.58 10.01 -11.53
N PRO A 201 21.59 10.00 -10.64
CA PRO A 201 21.54 10.75 -9.37
C PRO A 201 21.21 12.24 -9.52
N ALA A 202 21.60 12.85 -10.64
CA ALA A 202 21.29 14.25 -10.97
C ALA A 202 19.78 14.54 -11.09
N LEU A 203 18.96 13.51 -11.33
CA LEU A 203 17.51 13.58 -11.43
C LEU A 203 16.80 12.99 -10.19
N GLY A 204 17.48 12.84 -9.05
CA GLY A 204 16.90 12.27 -7.84
C GLY A 204 15.61 12.97 -7.35
N ALA A 205 15.41 14.25 -7.66
CA ALA A 205 14.15 14.96 -7.40
C ALA A 205 12.94 14.31 -8.10
N LEU A 206 13.15 13.69 -9.26
CA LEU A 206 12.11 13.00 -10.02
C LEU A 206 11.58 11.77 -9.27
N GLU A 207 12.46 11.04 -8.57
CA GLU A 207 12.05 9.90 -7.73
C GLU A 207 11.12 10.33 -6.62
N PHE A 208 11.45 11.43 -5.94
CA PHE A 208 10.60 12.02 -4.91
C PHE A 208 9.25 12.43 -5.49
N ILE A 209 9.24 13.15 -6.62
CA ILE A 209 7.99 13.59 -7.27
C ILE A 209 7.12 12.39 -7.62
N ILE A 210 7.66 11.38 -8.32
CA ILE A 210 6.89 10.21 -8.75
C ILE A 210 6.33 9.45 -7.54
N ASN A 211 7.13 9.25 -6.49
CA ASN A 211 6.71 8.52 -5.30
C ASN A 211 5.61 9.26 -4.54
N TYR A 212 5.81 10.56 -4.27
CA TYR A 212 4.80 11.37 -3.59
C TYR A 212 3.53 11.53 -4.41
N THR A 213 3.61 11.67 -5.73
CA THR A 213 2.45 11.67 -6.63
C THR A 213 1.68 10.36 -6.51
N ALA A 214 2.35 9.21 -6.53
CA ALA A 214 1.71 7.91 -6.37
C ALA A 214 0.93 7.84 -5.05
N VAL A 215 1.57 8.16 -3.93
CA VAL A 215 0.95 8.15 -2.60
C VAL A 215 -0.23 9.11 -2.53
N LEU A 216 -0.07 10.36 -3.01
CA LEU A 216 -1.12 11.37 -2.97
C LEU A 216 -2.34 10.94 -3.79
N CYS A 217 -2.13 10.40 -4.98
CA CYS A 217 -3.19 9.85 -5.82
C CYS A 217 -3.96 8.72 -5.10
N PHE A 218 -3.27 7.79 -4.44
CA PHE A 218 -3.94 6.74 -3.68
C PHE A 218 -4.75 7.28 -2.50
N VAL A 219 -4.19 8.21 -1.72
CA VAL A 219 -4.87 8.80 -0.57
C VAL A 219 -6.11 9.59 -1.01
N VAL A 220 -5.96 10.49 -1.99
CA VAL A 220 -7.06 11.31 -2.51
C VAL A 220 -8.12 10.43 -3.17
N GLY A 221 -7.73 9.46 -3.99
CA GLY A 221 -8.64 8.54 -4.64
C GLY A 221 -9.49 7.75 -3.63
N LEU A 222 -8.87 7.19 -2.59
CA LEU A 222 -9.60 6.49 -1.53
C LEU A 222 -10.52 7.41 -0.71
N ALA A 223 -10.07 8.63 -0.41
CA ALA A 223 -10.88 9.63 0.30
C ALA A 223 -12.13 10.03 -0.50
N VAL A 224 -12.00 10.23 -1.81
CA VAL A 224 -13.13 10.54 -2.69
C VAL A 224 -14.11 9.36 -2.79
N ILE A 225 -13.63 8.11 -2.85
CA ILE A 225 -14.50 6.91 -2.79
C ILE A 225 -15.28 6.88 -1.46
N TRP A 226 -14.60 7.17 -0.35
CA TRP A 226 -15.24 7.20 0.96
C TRP A 226 -16.31 8.30 1.03
N ALA A 227 -16.00 9.52 0.59
CA ALA A 227 -16.94 10.64 0.53
C ALA A 227 -18.15 10.32 -0.38
N ALA A 228 -17.92 9.68 -1.52
CA ALA A 228 -18.97 9.22 -2.43
C ALA A 228 -19.89 8.19 -1.75
N ARG A 229 -19.33 7.25 -0.98
CA ARG A 229 -20.10 6.26 -0.22
C ARG A 229 -20.94 6.90 0.88
N VAL A 230 -20.38 7.84 1.65
CA VAL A 230 -21.12 8.56 2.69
C VAL A 230 -22.29 9.36 2.09
N ARG A 231 -22.05 10.03 0.95
CA ARG A 231 -23.09 10.80 0.24
C ARG A 231 -24.17 9.90 -0.38
N SER A 232 -23.79 8.74 -0.89
CA SER A 232 -24.73 7.77 -1.49
C SER A 232 -25.53 7.00 -0.42
N GLY A 233 -24.91 6.69 0.72
CA GLY A 233 -25.57 6.08 1.87
C GLY A 233 -26.63 6.99 2.51
N LYS A 234 -26.43 8.32 2.47
CA LYS A 234 -27.47 9.29 2.86
C LYS A 234 -28.65 9.34 1.90
N ARG A 235 -28.53 8.84 0.66
CA ARG A 235 -29.61 8.91 -0.35
C ARG A 235 -30.65 7.79 -0.27
N ILE A 236 -30.49 6.84 0.67
CA ILE A 236 -31.46 5.74 0.86
C ILE A 236 -32.51 6.08 1.94
N SER A 237 -32.46 7.24 2.60
CA SER A 237 -33.40 7.61 3.68
C SER A 237 -34.40 8.73 3.33
N THR A 238 -34.73 8.97 2.06
CA THR A 238 -35.76 9.98 1.72
C THR A 238 -36.44 9.67 0.38
N HIS A 239 -37.18 8.57 0.32
CA HIS A 239 -38.33 8.49 -0.59
C HIS A 239 -39.36 7.45 -0.10
N ARG A 240 -40.29 7.93 0.72
CA ARG A 240 -41.63 7.40 1.04
C ARG A 240 -42.38 8.57 1.69
N THR A 241 -43.52 9.08 1.25
CA THR A 241 -44.43 8.75 0.14
C THR A 241 -45.25 10.04 -0.05
N TYR A 242 -45.22 10.65 -1.22
CA TYR A 242 -46.28 11.57 -1.63
C TYR A 242 -47.23 10.77 -2.50
N THR A 243 -48.43 10.52 -2.00
CA THR A 243 -49.70 10.45 -2.74
C THR A 243 -50.81 10.40 -1.69
N GLU A 244 -51.44 11.56 -1.45
CA GLU A 244 -52.85 11.64 -1.06
C GLU A 244 -53.71 11.21 -2.25
N LYS A 245 -54.70 10.35 -2.00
CA LYS A 245 -56.14 10.62 -2.12
C LYS A 245 -56.93 9.37 -1.75
#